data_AF-R5B821-F1
#
_entry.id   AF-R5B821-F1
#
_cell.length_a   1.000
_cell.length_b   1.000
_cell.length_c   1.000
_cell.angle_alpha   90.00
_cell.angle_beta   90.00
_cell.angle_gamma   90.00
#
_symmetry.space_group_name_H-M   'P 1'
#
loop_
_entity.id
_entity.type
_entity.pdbx_description
1 polymer ?
#
loop_
_entity_poly.entity_id
_entity_poly.type
_entity_poly.pdbx_seq_one_letter_code
_entity_poly.pdbx_strand_id
1 'polypeptide(L)'
;MERSTITIDEFGNVILPNDITNVWMNESELLDLFNVTAPTIRAGIKALCKSGVLREHEIKRTIHLSDKCCMEFYNLETIIALAFHFGTFGAKQVRNAILRRFYLRKEKQTIFFSLADCSMGMS
;
A
#
# COMPACT_ATOMS: atom_id res chain seq x y z
N MET A 1 -19.12 -2.86 -1.84
CA MET A 1 -18.05 -2.55 -2.82
C MET A 1 -17.01 -3.64 -2.70
N GLU A 2 -16.64 -4.27 -3.81
CA GLU A 2 -15.51 -5.20 -3.84
C GLU A 2 -14.21 -4.40 -3.73
N ARG A 3 -13.40 -4.70 -2.72
CA ARG A 3 -12.11 -4.05 -2.45
C ARG A 3 -11.16 -5.05 -1.80
N SER A 4 -9.87 -4.83 -1.98
CA SER A 4 -8.83 -5.59 -1.28
C SER A 4 -8.25 -4.76 -0.13
N THR A 5 -7.76 -5.46 0.89
CA THR A 5 -7.10 -4.86 2.05
C THR A 5 -5.71 -5.46 2.24
N ILE A 6 -4.84 -4.71 2.91
CA ILE A 6 -3.59 -5.24 3.44
C ILE A 6 -3.87 -5.68 4.87
N THR A 7 -3.47 -6.90 5.22
CA THR A 7 -3.66 -7.45 6.57
C THR A 7 -2.35 -7.97 7.13
N ILE A 8 -2.30 -8.09 8.45
CA ILE A 8 -1.22 -8.74 9.18
C ILE A 8 -1.85 -9.94 9.89
N ASP A 9 -1.33 -11.13 9.66
CA ASP A 9 -1.80 -12.33 10.36
C ASP A 9 -1.35 -12.35 11.83
N GLU A 10 -1.83 -13.34 12.57
CA GLU A 10 -1.47 -13.55 13.98
C GLU A 10 0.04 -13.79 14.22
N PHE A 11 0.78 -14.17 13.16
CA PHE A 11 2.22 -14.40 13.19
C PHE A 11 3.04 -13.17 12.76
N GLY A 12 2.40 -12.04 12.43
CA GLY A 12 3.06 -10.82 11.97
C GLY A 12 3.39 -10.80 10.47
N ASN A 13 2.92 -11.78 9.69
CA ASN A 13 3.13 -11.76 8.24
C ASN A 13 2.15 -10.80 7.58
N VAL A 14 2.69 -9.90 6.75
CA VAL A 14 1.87 -9.01 5.94
C VAL A 14 1.38 -9.74 4.70
N ILE A 15 0.06 -9.75 4.51
CA ILE A 15 -0.59 -10.30 3.32
C ILE A 15 -0.92 -9.13 2.40
N LEU A 16 -0.21 -9.06 1.27
CA LEU A 16 -0.47 -8.09 0.20
C LEU A 16 -1.38 -8.74 -0.85
N PRO A 17 -2.45 -8.07 -1.30
CA PRO A 17 -3.29 -8.58 -2.37
C PRO A 17 -2.51 -8.65 -3.69
N ASN A 18 -2.88 -9.62 -4.54
CA ASN A 18 -2.24 -9.79 -5.84
C ASN A 18 -2.55 -8.63 -6.79
N ASP A 19 -3.82 -8.20 -6.80
CA ASP A 19 -4.24 -6.97 -7.47
C ASP A 19 -4.14 -5.78 -6.50
N ILE A 20 -3.19 -4.89 -6.79
CA ILE A 20 -2.93 -3.69 -6.00
C ILE A 20 -3.78 -2.50 -6.45
N THR A 21 -4.47 -2.60 -7.60
CA THR A 21 -5.23 -1.48 -8.18
C THR A 21 -6.52 -1.18 -7.40
N ASN A 22 -7.04 -2.16 -6.67
CA ASN A 22 -8.28 -2.06 -5.91
C ASN A 22 -8.07 -2.14 -4.38
N VAL A 23 -6.94 -1.65 -3.88
CA VAL A 23 -6.67 -1.59 -2.44
C VAL A 23 -7.27 -0.33 -1.83
N TRP A 24 -8.21 -0.53 -0.91
CA TRP A 24 -8.92 0.54 -0.21
C TRP A 24 -9.14 0.14 1.25
N MET A 25 -8.73 0.98 2.19
CA MET A 25 -8.86 0.70 3.64
C MET A 25 -9.55 1.85 4.38
N ASN A 26 -10.49 1.53 5.27
CA ASN A 26 -11.15 2.52 6.12
C ASN A 26 -10.29 2.89 7.35
N GLU A 27 -10.72 3.88 8.13
CA GLU A 27 -9.95 4.32 9.31
C GLU A 27 -9.66 3.16 10.26
N SER A 28 -10.65 2.34 10.62
CA SER A 28 -10.50 1.20 11.55
C SER A 28 -9.44 0.21 11.07
N GLU A 29 -9.45 -0.15 9.79
CA GLU A 29 -8.48 -1.08 9.22
C GLU A 29 -7.07 -0.50 9.23
N LEU A 30 -6.91 0.82 9.09
CA LEU A 30 -5.60 1.48 9.24
C LEU A 30 -5.13 1.47 10.71
N LEU A 31 -6.06 1.60 11.67
CA LEU A 31 -5.73 1.49 13.10
C LEU A 31 -5.14 0.12 13.40
N ASP A 32 -5.81 -0.92 12.95
CA ASP A 32 -5.41 -2.31 13.18
C ASP A 32 -4.09 -2.60 12.46
N LEU A 33 -3.96 -2.17 11.20
CA LEU A 33 -2.76 -2.40 10.39
C LEU A 33 -1.50 -1.76 11.01
N PHE A 34 -1.62 -0.52 11.50
CA PHE A 34 -0.48 0.23 12.03
C PHE A 34 -0.34 0.14 13.55
N ASN A 35 -1.29 -0.46 14.25
CA ASN A 35 -1.40 -0.49 15.70
C ASN A 35 -1.32 0.93 16.30
N VAL A 36 -2.20 1.82 15.82
CA VAL A 36 -2.27 3.24 16.22
C VAL A 36 -3.70 3.66 16.51
N THR A 37 -3.87 4.88 17.03
CA THR A 37 -5.19 5.47 17.31
C THR A 37 -5.67 6.36 16.18
N ALA A 38 -6.98 6.60 16.11
CA ALA A 38 -7.60 7.44 15.10
C ALA A 38 -7.03 8.88 15.03
N PRO A 39 -6.74 9.56 16.16
CA PRO A 39 -6.02 10.83 16.14
C PRO A 39 -4.66 10.76 15.44
N THR A 40 -3.92 9.66 15.62
CA THR A 40 -2.61 9.45 14.97
C THR A 40 -2.74 9.30 13.46
N ILE A 41 -3.73 8.55 12.98
CA ILE A 41 -4.04 8.46 11.54
C ILE A 41 -4.33 9.84 10.96
N ARG A 42 -5.27 10.57 11.57
CA ARG A 42 -5.66 11.90 11.08
C ARG A 42 -4.51 12.89 11.09
N ALA A 43 -3.68 12.88 12.14
CA ALA A 43 -2.49 13.71 12.22
C ALA A 43 -1.46 13.34 11.14
N GLY A 44 -1.23 12.04 10.90
CA GLY A 44 -0.31 11.55 9.88
C GLY A 44 -0.74 11.96 8.47
N ILE A 45 -2.02 11.75 8.12
CA ILE A 45 -2.57 12.18 6.83
C ILE A 45 -2.43 13.70 6.67
N LYS A 46 -2.80 14.47 7.69
CA LYS A 46 -2.66 15.94 7.66
C LYS A 46 -1.21 16.38 7.47
N ALA A 47 -0.25 15.73 8.12
CA ALA A 47 1.16 16.02 7.96
C ALA A 47 1.66 15.72 6.53
N LEU A 48 1.24 14.57 5.97
CA LEU A 48 1.60 14.14 4.62
C LEU A 48 0.96 15.00 3.52
N CYS A 49 -0.26 15.50 3.73
CA CYS A 49 -0.87 16.48 2.83
C CYS A 49 -0.12 17.81 2.89
N LYS A 50 0.23 18.28 4.10
CA LYS A 50 1.00 19.52 4.28
C LYS A 50 2.39 19.47 3.66
N SER A 51 3.03 18.31 3.64
CA SER A 51 4.33 18.12 3.00
C SER A 51 4.24 17.94 1.48
N GLY A 52 3.04 17.88 0.91
CA GLY A 52 2.82 17.63 -0.52
C GLY A 52 3.06 16.18 -0.95
N VAL A 53 3.28 15.26 0.00
CA VAL A 53 3.41 13.82 -0.30
C VAL A 53 2.07 13.24 -0.73
N LEU A 54 0.98 13.69 -0.11
CA LEU A 54 -0.38 13.30 -0.46
C LEU A 54 -1.16 14.48 -1.01
N ARG A 55 -1.97 14.24 -2.04
CA ARG A 55 -2.93 15.21 -2.57
C ARG A 55 -4.30 14.99 -1.92
N GLU A 56 -4.73 15.94 -1.11
CA GLU A 56 -5.92 15.82 -0.24
C GLU A 56 -7.21 15.35 -0.95
N HIS A 57 -7.37 15.69 -2.23
CA HIS A 57 -8.54 15.33 -3.03
C HIS A 57 -8.47 13.95 -3.71
N GLU A 58 -7.29 13.32 -3.71
CA GLU A 58 -7.05 12.05 -4.42
C GLU A 58 -6.87 10.85 -3.47
N ILE A 59 -6.68 11.12 -2.18
CA ILE A 59 -6.34 10.09 -1.18
C ILE A 59 -7.51 9.25 -0.71
N LYS A 60 -8.75 9.76 -0.83
CA LYS A 60 -9.93 9.11 -0.24
C LYS A 60 -11.15 9.09 -1.16
N ARG A 61 -11.98 8.07 -0.97
CA ARG A 61 -13.32 7.96 -1.51
C ARG A 61 -14.33 7.89 -0.38
N THR A 62 -15.44 8.59 -0.53
CA THR A 62 -16.52 8.61 0.45
C THR A 62 -17.70 7.82 -0.06
N ILE A 63 -18.11 6.80 0.69
CA ILE A 63 -19.32 6.01 0.40
C ILE A 63 -20.38 6.40 1.41
N HIS A 64 -21.57 6.76 0.91
CA HIS A 64 -22.74 7.03 1.75
C HIS A 64 -23.41 5.69 2.07
N LEU A 65 -23.47 5.34 3.35
CA LEU A 65 -24.22 4.18 3.85
C LEU A 65 -25.69 4.57 4.12
N SER A 66 -25.93 5.82 4.49
CA SER A 66 -27.25 6.45 4.65
C SER A 66 -27.10 7.97 4.63
N ASP A 67 -28.21 8.71 4.63
CA ASP A 67 -28.23 10.19 4.64
C ASP A 67 -27.40 10.82 5.77
N LYS A 68 -27.06 10.05 6.82
CA LYS A 68 -26.31 10.52 7.99
C LYS A 68 -24.98 9.78 8.21
N CYS A 69 -24.67 8.76 7.42
CA CYS A 69 -23.51 7.91 7.63
C CYS A 69 -22.67 7.81 6.35
N CYS A 70 -21.45 8.34 6.43
CA CYS A 70 -20.46 8.25 5.37
C CYS A 70 -19.24 7.48 5.89
N MET A 71 -18.68 6.63 5.05
CA MET A 71 -17.44 5.93 5.32
C MET A 71 -16.37 6.37 4.33
N GLU A 72 -15.20 6.74 4.87
CA GLU A 72 -14.04 7.11 4.07
C GLU A 72 -13.12 5.90 3.88
N PHE A 73 -12.69 5.70 2.63
CA PHE A 73 -11.71 4.69 2.26
C PHE A 73 -10.47 5.36 1.67
N TYR A 74 -9.31 4.98 2.16
CA TYR A 74 -8.01 5.49 1.75
C TYR A 74 -7.36 4.57 0.73
N ASN A 75 -6.77 5.17 -0.29
CA ASN A 75 -6.11 4.45 -1.38
C ASN A 75 -4.75 3.84 -0.97
N LEU A 76 -4.19 3.01 -1.85
CA LEU A 76 -2.87 2.39 -1.63
C LEU A 76 -1.75 3.40 -1.39
N GLU A 77 -1.74 4.53 -2.10
CA GLU A 77 -0.73 5.59 -1.94
C GLU A 77 -0.71 6.12 -0.49
N THR A 78 -1.89 6.34 0.08
CA THR A 78 -2.05 6.78 1.47
C THR A 78 -1.53 5.73 2.44
N ILE A 79 -1.87 4.45 2.23
CA ILE A 79 -1.41 3.35 3.08
C ILE A 79 0.12 3.25 3.06
N ILE A 80 0.73 3.35 1.88
CA ILE A 80 2.20 3.35 1.74
C ILE A 80 2.80 4.57 2.45
N ALA A 81 2.28 5.77 2.20
CA ALA A 81 2.81 6.99 2.80
C ALA A 81 2.75 6.93 4.34
N LEU A 82 1.65 6.44 4.91
CA LEU A 82 1.52 6.23 6.36
C LEU A 82 2.50 5.18 6.88
N ALA A 83 2.70 4.08 6.15
CA ALA A 83 3.69 3.08 6.52
C ALA A 83 5.11 3.66 6.59
N PHE A 84 5.46 4.63 5.74
CA PHE A 84 6.75 5.34 5.80
C PHE A 84 6.78 6.49 6.81
N HIS A 85 5.63 7.05 7.15
CA HIS A 85 5.52 8.12 8.15
C HIS A 85 5.59 7.60 9.59
N PHE A 86 5.02 6.43 9.88
CA PHE A 86 4.92 5.91 11.24
C PHE A 86 6.12 5.07 11.69
N GLY A 87 6.50 5.21 12.96
CA GLY A 87 7.55 4.43 13.61
C GLY A 87 7.08 3.12 14.27
N THR A 88 5.85 2.66 14.01
CA THR A 88 5.28 1.49 14.71
C THR A 88 5.78 0.15 14.15
N PHE A 89 5.59 -0.92 14.94
CA PHE A 89 5.89 -2.28 14.51
C PHE A 89 5.06 -2.69 13.28
N GLY A 90 3.75 -2.43 13.28
CA GLY A 90 2.87 -2.67 12.13
C GLY A 90 3.36 -1.94 10.88
N ALA A 91 3.73 -0.65 11.00
CA ALA A 91 4.29 0.12 9.89
C ALA A 91 5.60 -0.48 9.36
N LYS A 92 6.50 -0.94 10.24
CA LYS A 92 7.74 -1.62 9.84
C LYS A 92 7.47 -2.90 9.05
N GLN A 93 6.51 -3.71 9.48
CA GLN A 93 6.13 -4.94 8.78
C GLN A 93 5.61 -4.61 7.37
N VAL A 94 4.69 -3.65 7.27
CA VAL A 94 4.12 -3.20 5.99
C VAL A 94 5.20 -2.67 5.05
N ARG A 95 6.10 -1.79 5.52
CA ARG A 95 7.25 -1.30 4.73
C ARG A 95 8.09 -2.46 4.17
N ASN A 96 8.45 -3.42 5.02
CA ASN A 96 9.27 -4.56 4.62
C ASN A 96 8.58 -5.42 3.56
N ALA A 97 7.28 -5.66 3.69
CA ALA A 97 6.51 -6.43 2.74
C ALA A 97 6.39 -5.73 1.38
N ILE A 98 6.14 -4.42 1.38
CA ILE A 98 6.11 -3.60 0.17
C ILE A 98 7.47 -3.67 -0.55
N LEU A 99 8.57 -3.42 0.19
CA LEU A 99 9.92 -3.49 -0.38
C LEU A 99 10.21 -4.87 -0.96
N ARG A 100 9.94 -5.95 -0.22
CA ARG A 100 10.11 -7.33 -0.72
C ARG A 100 9.32 -7.60 -1.99
N ARG A 101 8.07 -7.12 -2.09
CA ARG A 101 7.24 -7.27 -3.31
C ARG A 101 7.89 -6.56 -4.51
N PHE A 102 8.45 -5.37 -4.31
CA PHE A 102 9.18 -4.66 -5.36
C PHE A 102 10.49 -5.36 -5.75
N TYR A 103 11.26 -5.88 -4.79
CA TYR A 103 12.48 -6.65 -5.06
C TYR A 103 12.18 -7.94 -5.85
N LEU A 104 11.21 -8.74 -5.42
CA LEU A 104 10.81 -9.97 -6.12
C LEU A 104 10.31 -9.71 -7.55
N ARG A 105 9.65 -8.57 -7.78
CA ARG A 105 9.21 -8.18 -9.13
C ARG A 105 10.40 -7.84 -10.03
N LYS A 106 11.47 -7.22 -9.49
CA LYS A 106 12.70 -6.96 -10.23
C LYS A 106 13.37 -8.27 -10.67
N GLU A 107 13.57 -9.23 -9.78
CA GLU A 107 14.19 -10.52 -10.15
C GLU A 107 13.40 -11.28 -11.23
N LYS A 108 12.06 -11.28 -11.15
CA LYS A 108 11.22 -11.90 -12.20
C LYS A 108 11.33 -11.21 -13.57
N GLN A 109 11.62 -9.90 -13.61
CA GLN A 109 11.80 -9.15 -14.85
C GLN A 109 13.21 -9.30 -15.43
N THR A 110 14.23 -9.48 -14.59
CA THR A 110 15.63 -9.63 -15.03
C THR A 110 15.90 -10.96 -15.77
N ILE A 111 15.00 -11.95 -15.72
CA ILE A 111 15.22 -13.29 -16.30
C ILE A 111 14.89 -13.36 -17.82
N PHE A 112 14.44 -12.28 -18.47
CA PHE A 112 14.03 -12.32 -19.90
C PHE A 112 15.04 -11.79 -20.92
N PHE A 113 16.27 -11.43 -20.53
CA PHE A 113 17.31 -11.01 -21.49
C PHE A 113 18.50 -11.97 -21.45
N SER A 114 18.33 -13.14 -22.05
CA SER A 114 19.41 -14.08 -22.36
C SER A 114 19.44 -14.34 -23.86
N LEU A 115 20.26 -13.52 -24.54
CA LEU A 115 21.08 -13.80 -25.72
C LEU A 115 20.51 -14.73 -26.81
N ALA A 116 19.87 -14.14 -27.82
CA ALA A 116 19.93 -14.72 -29.17
C ALA A 116 21.31 -14.39 -29.75
N ASP A 117 22.27 -15.29 -29.59
CA ASP A 117 23.51 -15.24 -30.35
C ASP A 117 23.15 -15.37 -31.84
N CYS A 118 23.31 -14.27 -32.57
CA CYS A 118 23.22 -14.25 -34.01
C CYS A 118 24.31 -15.17 -34.57
N SER A 119 23.91 -16.19 -35.33
CA SER A 119 24.80 -16.99 -36.16
C SER A 119 25.48 -16.09 -37.19
N MET A 120 26.71 -15.67 -36.91
CA MET A 120 27.61 -15.16 -37.94
C MET A 120 27.97 -16.35 -38.82
N GLY A 121 27.51 -16.31 -40.08
CA GLY A 121 27.84 -17.30 -41.09
C GLY A 121 29.35 -17.48 -41.22
N MET A 122 29.78 -18.73 -41.26
CA MET A 122 31.08 -19.08 -41.81
C MET A 122 30.84 -19.68 -43.19
N SER A 123 31.60 -19.13 -44.13
CA SER A 123 31.59 -19.33 -45.57
C SER A 123 31.84 -20.76 -46.02
#